data_AF-G4Z977-F1
#
_entry.id   AF-G4Z977-F1
#
_cell.length_a   1.000
_cell.length_b   1.000
_cell.length_c   1.000
_cell.angle_alpha   90.00
_cell.angle_beta   90.00
_cell.angle_gamma   90.00
#
_symmetry.space_group_name_H-M   'P 1'
#
loop_
_entity.id
_entity.type
_entity.pdbx_description
1 polymer ?
#
loop_
_entity_poly.entity_id
_entity_poly.type
_entity_poly.pdbx_seq_one_letter_code
_entity_poly.pdbx_strand_id
1 'polypeptide(L)'
;EERGPIPRLSKLAEMTLKQNRFHNLENWLWLRTQADPRKVFKFLLLGEAGVKLENNPKFIQWIKYVKLYQADQGVHRFTASDIFYTLLASKRTEEEVAVLFASLKKIPGLKKLAEDLQKAQFDSWRIKGKIPNAGRIYGKTMPSMLLE
;
A
#
# COMPACT_ATOMS: atom_id res chain seq x y z
N GLU A 1 -17.13 16.39 -47.05
CA GLU A 1 -17.08 14.94 -46.76
C GLU A 1 -16.39 14.73 -45.43
N GLU A 2 -17.18 14.68 -44.36
CA GLU A 2 -16.68 14.52 -43.00
C GLU A 2 -16.06 13.14 -42.82
N ARG A 3 -14.74 13.10 -42.58
CA ARG A 3 -14.07 11.90 -42.11
C ARG A 3 -14.50 11.68 -40.66
N GLY A 4 -15.47 10.79 -40.46
CA GLY A 4 -15.92 10.38 -39.13
C GLY A 4 -14.75 9.96 -38.23
N PRO A 5 -14.88 10.12 -36.90
CA PRO A 5 -13.79 9.84 -35.97
C PRO A 5 -13.38 8.38 -36.11
N ILE A 6 -12.07 8.08 -36.07
CA ILE A 6 -11.54 6.71 -36.19
C ILE A 6 -11.66 6.03 -34.82
N PRO A 7 -12.65 5.14 -34.56
CA PRO A 7 -12.92 4.57 -33.24
C PRO A 7 -11.92 3.49 -32.77
N ARG A 8 -10.80 3.28 -33.48
CA ARG A 8 -9.84 2.20 -33.16
C ARG A 8 -8.66 2.64 -32.29
N LEU A 9 -8.29 3.92 -32.31
CA LEU A 9 -7.17 4.43 -31.52
C LEU A 9 -7.52 4.51 -30.02
N SER A 10 -8.77 4.81 -29.65
CA SER A 10 -9.23 4.84 -28.26
C SER A 10 -9.13 3.47 -27.60
N LYS A 11 -9.61 2.41 -28.28
CA LYS A 11 -9.53 1.03 -27.77
C LYS A 11 -8.08 0.54 -27.67
N LEU A 12 -7.23 0.88 -28.64
CA LEU A 12 -5.81 0.54 -28.59
C LEU A 12 -5.08 1.31 -27.48
N ALA A 13 -5.40 2.58 -27.27
CA ALA A 13 -4.89 3.41 -26.17
C ALA A 13 -5.36 2.89 -24.81
N GLU A 14 -6.62 2.48 -24.67
CA GLU A 14 -7.12 1.81 -23.48
C GLU A 14 -6.43 0.46 -23.26
N MET A 15 -6.19 -0.30 -24.33
CA MET A 15 -5.49 -1.58 -24.27
C MET A 15 -4.03 -1.38 -23.88
N THR A 16 -3.33 -0.38 -24.41
CA THR A 16 -1.94 -0.09 -24.04
C THR A 16 -1.85 0.49 -22.63
N LEU A 17 -2.79 1.34 -22.20
CA LEU A 17 -2.91 1.80 -20.81
C LEU A 17 -3.22 0.62 -19.87
N LYS A 18 -4.08 -0.33 -20.28
CA LYS A 18 -4.34 -1.58 -19.54
C LYS A 18 -3.11 -2.49 -19.52
N GLN A 19 -2.45 -2.71 -20.65
CA GLN A 19 -1.25 -3.54 -20.82
C GLN A 19 -0.09 -3.03 -19.94
N ASN A 20 0.12 -1.71 -19.90
CA ASN A 20 1.14 -1.07 -19.06
C ASN A 20 0.82 -1.18 -17.55
N ARG A 21 -0.43 -1.47 -17.18
CA ARG A 21 -0.86 -1.78 -15.80
C ARG A 21 -0.64 -3.26 -15.41
N PHE A 22 -0.29 -4.13 -16.34
CA PHE A 22 -0.18 -5.59 -16.11
C PHE A 22 1.23 -6.15 -16.32
N HIS A 23 2.26 -5.43 -15.88
CA HIS A 23 3.60 -6.02 -15.68
C HIS A 23 3.65 -7.15 -14.61
N ASN A 24 2.49 -7.58 -14.07
CA ASN A 24 2.38 -8.74 -13.20
C ASN A 24 1.00 -9.41 -13.39
N LEU A 25 0.98 -10.56 -14.08
CA LEU A 25 -0.23 -11.35 -14.39
C LEU A 25 -1.03 -11.73 -13.13
N GLU A 26 -0.34 -11.95 -12.01
CA GLU A 26 -0.98 -12.32 -10.74
C GLU A 26 -1.84 -11.18 -10.20
N ASN A 27 -1.34 -9.94 -10.25
CA ASN A 27 -2.10 -8.75 -9.81
C ASN A 27 -3.38 -8.57 -10.65
N TRP A 28 -3.30 -8.83 -11.95
CA TRP A 28 -4.47 -8.80 -12.83
C TRP A 28 -5.49 -9.87 -12.46
N LEU A 29 -5.03 -11.11 -12.24
CA LEU A 29 -5.91 -12.21 -11.88
C LEU A 29 -6.62 -11.95 -10.54
N TRP A 30 -5.86 -11.52 -9.53
CA TRP A 30 -6.43 -11.15 -8.24
C TRP A 30 -7.46 -10.04 -8.36
N LEU A 31 -7.18 -9.02 -9.18
CA LEU A 31 -8.11 -7.91 -9.41
C LEU A 31 -9.41 -8.40 -10.09
N ARG A 32 -9.29 -9.26 -11.10
CA ARG A 32 -10.46 -9.84 -11.80
C ARG A 32 -11.36 -10.64 -10.85
N THR A 33 -10.77 -11.30 -9.87
CA THR A 33 -11.50 -12.04 -8.83
C THR A 33 -11.84 -11.20 -7.60
N GLN A 34 -11.50 -9.90 -7.59
CA GLN A 34 -11.64 -9.01 -6.44
C GLN A 34 -11.05 -9.61 -5.15
N ALA A 35 -9.88 -10.24 -5.25
CA ALA A 35 -9.29 -10.97 -4.14
C ALA A 35 -8.98 -10.00 -2.97
N ASP A 36 -9.47 -10.31 -1.78
CA ASP A 36 -9.21 -9.48 -0.59
C ASP A 36 -7.69 -9.30 -0.40
N PRO A 37 -7.17 -8.06 -0.28
CA PRO A 37 -5.74 -7.83 -0.14
C PRO A 37 -5.09 -8.53 1.07
N ARG A 38 -5.82 -8.81 2.15
CA ARG A 38 -5.35 -9.62 3.29
C ARG A 38 -5.13 -11.08 2.87
N LYS A 39 -5.98 -11.64 2.02
CA LYS A 39 -5.80 -13.00 1.47
C LYS A 39 -4.59 -13.04 0.55
N VAL A 40 -4.41 -12.04 -0.31
CA VAL A 40 -3.23 -11.93 -1.16
C VAL A 40 -1.94 -11.76 -0.34
N PHE A 41 -1.98 -10.99 0.74
CA PHE A 41 -0.85 -10.85 1.68
C PHE A 41 -0.41 -12.21 2.25
N LYS A 42 -1.38 -13.03 2.68
CA LYS A 42 -1.14 -14.40 3.16
C LYS A 42 -0.65 -15.32 2.05
N PHE A 43 -1.23 -15.25 0.87
CA PHE A 43 -0.83 -16.04 -0.30
C PHE A 43 0.65 -15.80 -0.67
N LEU A 44 1.11 -14.55 -0.55
CA LEU A 44 2.50 -14.17 -0.77
C LEU A 44 3.45 -14.52 0.38
N LEU A 45 2.94 -15.17 1.44
CA LEU A 45 3.68 -15.56 2.65
C LEU A 45 4.35 -14.38 3.37
N LEU A 46 3.77 -13.18 3.26
CA LEU A 46 4.35 -11.96 3.83
C LEU A 46 4.16 -11.86 5.35
N GLY A 47 3.28 -12.69 5.92
CA GLY A 47 3.00 -12.75 7.35
C GLY A 47 3.88 -13.72 8.14
N GLU A 48 4.72 -14.51 7.46
CA GLU A 48 5.53 -15.56 8.10
C GLU A 48 6.66 -14.98 8.97
N ALA A 49 7.05 -15.76 9.99
CA ALA A 49 8.16 -15.40 10.87
C ALA A 49 9.46 -15.21 10.08
N GLY A 50 10.22 -14.16 10.39
CA GLY A 50 11.53 -13.90 9.77
C GLY A 50 11.47 -13.30 8.36
N VAL A 51 10.28 -13.11 7.77
CA VAL A 51 10.16 -12.44 6.47
C VAL A 51 10.44 -10.94 6.63
N LYS A 52 11.51 -10.46 5.99
CA LYS A 52 11.77 -9.02 5.84
C LYS A 52 10.91 -8.44 4.72
N LEU A 53 10.22 -7.33 4.96
CA LEU A 53 9.36 -6.66 3.97
C LEU A 53 10.08 -5.55 3.21
N GLU A 54 11.05 -4.92 3.87
CA GLU A 54 11.93 -3.93 3.28
C GLU A 54 12.70 -4.54 2.09
N ASN A 55 12.63 -3.85 0.95
CA ASN A 55 13.18 -4.30 -0.34
C ASN A 55 12.67 -5.68 -0.83
N ASN A 56 11.59 -6.21 -0.24
CA ASN A 56 11.05 -7.49 -0.65
C ASN A 56 10.17 -7.33 -1.90
N PRO A 57 10.50 -7.98 -3.04
CA PRO A 57 9.74 -7.81 -4.28
C PRO A 57 8.29 -8.28 -4.16
N LYS A 58 8.00 -9.32 -3.35
CA LYS A 58 6.62 -9.77 -3.08
C LYS A 58 5.83 -8.74 -2.28
N PHE A 59 6.48 -8.05 -1.35
CA PHE A 59 5.84 -6.95 -0.62
C PHE A 59 5.53 -5.77 -1.55
N ILE A 60 6.48 -5.39 -2.41
CA ILE A 60 6.25 -4.34 -3.42
C ILE A 60 5.12 -4.73 -4.38
N GLN A 61 5.06 -5.99 -4.80
CA GLN A 61 3.96 -6.52 -5.60
C GLN A 61 2.61 -6.39 -4.87
N TRP A 62 2.56 -6.78 -3.59
CA TRP A 62 1.36 -6.65 -2.77
C TRP A 62 0.91 -5.20 -2.64
N ILE A 63 1.83 -4.25 -2.42
CA ILE A 63 1.51 -2.82 -2.39
C ILE A 63 0.95 -2.33 -3.74
N LYS A 64 1.52 -2.78 -4.86
CA LYS A 64 0.97 -2.50 -6.20
C LYS A 64 -0.44 -3.07 -6.34
N TYR A 65 -0.69 -4.27 -5.84
CA TYR A 65 -2.02 -4.88 -5.85
C TYR A 65 -3.03 -4.09 -5.02
N VAL A 66 -2.67 -3.68 -3.80
CA VAL A 66 -3.53 -2.85 -2.94
C VAL A 66 -3.93 -1.56 -3.65
N LYS A 67 -2.99 -0.89 -4.33
CA LYS A 67 -3.29 0.33 -5.11
C LYS A 67 -4.26 0.05 -6.28
N LEU A 68 -4.09 -1.06 -6.99
CA LEU A 68 -5.02 -1.47 -8.05
C LEU A 68 -6.41 -1.76 -7.49
N TYR A 69 -6.48 -2.48 -6.38
CA TYR A 69 -7.72 -2.81 -5.69
C TYR A 69 -8.46 -1.55 -5.21
N GLN A 70 -7.75 -0.59 -4.60
CA GLN A 70 -8.31 0.70 -4.18
C GLN A 70 -8.82 1.53 -5.36
N ALA A 71 -8.11 1.51 -6.50
CA ALA A 71 -8.50 2.24 -7.70
C ALA A 71 -9.75 1.65 -8.38
N ASP A 72 -9.93 0.33 -8.30
CA ASP A 72 -11.05 -0.39 -8.91
C ASP A 72 -12.29 -0.43 -8.02
N GLN A 73 -12.11 -0.64 -6.72
CA GLN A 73 -13.19 -0.86 -5.75
C GLN A 73 -13.51 0.38 -4.89
N GLY A 74 -12.67 1.42 -4.98
CA GLY A 74 -12.73 2.64 -4.18
C GLY A 74 -11.91 2.55 -2.90
N VAL A 75 -11.19 3.62 -2.55
CA VAL A 75 -10.20 3.68 -1.45
C VAL A 75 -10.76 3.22 -0.09
N HIS A 76 -12.04 3.49 0.18
CA HIS A 76 -12.72 3.06 1.40
C HIS A 76 -12.84 1.53 1.59
N ARG A 77 -12.66 0.73 0.53
CA ARG A 77 -12.76 -0.74 0.61
C ARG A 77 -11.51 -1.38 1.21
N PHE A 78 -10.39 -0.67 1.19
CA PHE A 78 -9.15 -1.10 1.82
C PHE A 78 -8.31 0.13 2.16
N THR A 79 -8.41 0.60 3.39
CA THR A 79 -7.83 1.87 3.85
C THR A 79 -6.37 1.73 4.27
N ALA A 80 -5.70 2.87 4.57
CA ALA A 80 -4.38 2.85 5.19
C ALA A 80 -4.39 2.12 6.55
N SER A 81 -5.48 2.24 7.31
CA SER A 81 -5.68 1.49 8.56
C SER A 81 -5.75 -0.01 8.30
N ASP A 82 -6.41 -0.46 7.23
CA ASP A 82 -6.46 -1.88 6.86
C ASP A 82 -5.08 -2.44 6.53
N ILE A 83 -4.24 -1.68 5.80
CA ILE A 83 -2.85 -2.04 5.53
C ILE A 83 -2.07 -2.14 6.85
N PHE A 84 -2.18 -1.13 7.73
CA PHE A 84 -1.50 -1.09 9.02
C PHE A 84 -1.86 -2.30 9.89
N TYR A 85 -3.15 -2.59 10.05
CA TYR A 85 -3.59 -3.75 10.84
C TYR A 85 -3.25 -5.08 10.18
N THR A 86 -3.20 -5.16 8.85
CA THR A 86 -2.71 -6.37 8.15
C THR A 86 -1.24 -6.65 8.50
N LEU A 87 -0.42 -5.60 8.60
CA LEU A 87 0.97 -5.73 9.00
C LEU A 87 1.12 -6.10 10.48
N LEU A 88 0.32 -5.50 11.38
CA LEU A 88 0.34 -5.85 12.80
C LEU A 88 -0.25 -7.23 13.11
N ALA A 89 -1.14 -7.75 12.27
CA ALA A 89 -1.65 -9.12 12.41
C ALA A 89 -0.60 -10.19 12.07
N SER A 90 0.56 -9.79 11.54
CA SER A 90 1.72 -10.66 11.39
C SER A 90 2.57 -10.68 12.67
N LYS A 91 3.61 -11.53 12.73
CA LYS A 91 4.52 -11.60 13.88
C LYS A 91 5.47 -10.40 14.02
N ARG A 92 5.01 -9.18 13.67
CA ARG A 92 5.80 -7.95 13.67
C ARG A 92 5.38 -7.01 14.79
N THR A 93 6.34 -6.26 15.33
CA THR A 93 6.05 -5.25 16.35
C THR A 93 5.59 -3.92 15.72
N GLU A 94 4.98 -3.04 16.53
CA GLU A 94 4.57 -1.70 16.07
C GLU A 94 5.79 -0.87 15.61
N GLU A 95 6.96 -1.08 16.22
CA GLU A 95 8.24 -0.44 15.86
C GLU A 95 8.75 -0.90 14.50
N GLU A 96 8.71 -2.21 14.22
CA GLU A 96 9.14 -2.76 12.93
C GLU A 96 8.27 -2.23 11.79
N VAL A 97 6.96 -2.10 12.04
CA VAL A 97 6.02 -1.50 11.08
C VAL A 97 6.29 -0.01 10.86
N ALA A 98 6.64 0.75 11.92
CA ALA A 98 7.04 2.15 11.80
C ALA A 98 8.30 2.33 10.92
N VAL A 99 9.32 1.52 11.15
CA VAL A 99 10.58 1.52 10.38
C VAL A 99 10.34 1.17 8.92
N LEU A 100 9.44 0.21 8.66
CA LEU A 100 9.02 -0.13 7.31
C LEU A 100 8.40 1.08 6.60
N PHE A 101 7.47 1.80 7.25
CA PHE A 101 6.84 2.98 6.65
C PHE A 101 7.85 4.10 6.37
N ALA A 102 8.78 4.34 7.29
CA ALA A 102 9.86 5.30 7.06
C ALA A 102 10.73 4.91 5.84
N SER A 103 10.97 3.62 5.63
CA SER A 103 11.70 3.11 4.46
C SER A 103 10.91 3.27 3.17
N LEU A 104 9.60 3.01 3.18
CA LEU A 104 8.73 3.24 2.01
C LEU A 104 8.68 4.71 1.60
N LYS A 105 8.80 5.64 2.56
CA LYS A 105 8.82 7.09 2.29
C LYS A 105 9.99 7.52 1.41
N LYS A 106 11.10 6.77 1.44
CA LYS A 106 12.30 7.01 0.62
C LYS A 106 12.11 6.60 -0.85
N ILE A 107 11.05 5.87 -1.17
CA ILE A 107 10.73 5.42 -2.53
C ILE A 107 9.77 6.45 -3.15
N PRO A 108 10.16 7.19 -4.21
CA PRO A 108 9.35 8.28 -4.76
C PRO A 108 7.90 7.88 -5.07
N GLY A 109 7.68 6.69 -5.65
CA GLY A 109 6.34 6.18 -5.98
C GLY A 109 5.49 5.70 -4.79
N LEU A 110 6.08 5.60 -3.59
CA LEU A 110 5.40 5.14 -2.37
C LEU A 110 5.35 6.20 -1.27
N LYS A 111 5.97 7.37 -1.46
CA LYS A 111 6.03 8.45 -0.47
C LYS A 111 4.65 8.79 0.11
N LYS A 112 3.66 9.06 -0.75
CA LYS A 112 2.30 9.42 -0.31
C LYS A 112 1.63 8.31 0.50
N LEU A 113 1.77 7.06 0.06
CA LEU A 113 1.25 5.90 0.80
C LEU A 113 1.93 5.78 2.17
N ALA A 114 3.24 5.95 2.24
CA ALA A 114 3.99 5.90 3.49
C ALA A 114 3.51 6.98 4.47
N GLU A 115 3.23 8.20 4.00
CA GLU A 115 2.68 9.29 4.83
C GLU A 115 1.28 8.96 5.34
N ASP A 116 0.40 8.39 4.50
CA ASP A 116 -0.95 7.99 4.90
C ASP A 116 -0.91 6.83 5.92
N LEU A 117 0.03 5.89 5.78
CA LEU A 117 0.26 4.79 6.72
C LEU A 117 0.82 5.27 8.06
N GLN A 118 1.76 6.21 8.03
CA GLN A 118 2.27 6.85 9.24
C GLN A 118 1.14 7.57 9.98
N LYS A 119 0.29 8.33 9.26
CA LYS A 119 -0.89 8.97 9.86
C LYS A 119 -1.81 7.94 10.54
N ALA A 120 -2.14 6.84 9.86
CA ALA A 120 -2.98 5.78 10.43
C ALA A 120 -2.37 5.14 11.70
N GLN A 121 -1.04 4.97 11.72
CA GLN A 121 -0.32 4.50 12.91
C GLN A 121 -0.45 5.49 14.08
N PHE A 122 -0.22 6.78 13.83
CA PHE A 122 -0.34 7.82 14.87
C PHE A 122 -1.77 7.93 15.40
N ASP A 123 -2.78 7.88 14.52
CA ASP A 123 -4.18 7.88 14.94
C ASP A 123 -4.50 6.67 15.84
N SER A 124 -3.98 5.48 15.52
CA SER A 124 -4.13 4.28 16.35
C SER A 124 -3.52 4.47 17.74
N TRP A 125 -2.32 5.08 17.82
CA TRP A 125 -1.66 5.36 19.11
C TRP A 125 -2.43 6.36 19.96
N ARG A 126 -2.91 7.45 19.35
CA ARG A 126 -3.74 8.47 20.00
C ARG A 126 -5.00 7.86 20.62
N ILE A 127 -5.73 7.03 19.86
CA ILE A 127 -6.96 6.37 20.34
C ILE A 127 -6.67 5.43 21.52
N LYS A 128 -5.54 4.72 21.50
CA LYS A 128 -5.17 3.78 22.56
C LYS A 128 -4.59 4.46 23.82
N GLY A 129 -4.52 5.79 23.86
CA GLY A 129 -3.84 6.52 24.94
C GLY A 129 -2.34 6.20 25.04
N LYS A 130 -1.75 5.62 23.98
CA LYS A 130 -0.31 5.39 23.89
C LYS A 130 0.32 6.71 23.46
N ILE A 131 0.94 7.44 24.37
CA ILE A 131 1.93 8.45 23.98
C ILE A 131 3.10 7.65 23.44
N PRO A 132 3.38 7.69 22.13
CA PRO A 132 4.46 6.89 21.61
C PRO A 132 5.77 7.35 22.26
N ASN A 133 6.68 6.42 22.52
CA ASN A 133 8.13 6.74 22.54
C ASN A 133 8.58 7.12 21.11
N ALA A 134 7.82 8.00 20.43
CA ALA A 134 8.06 8.44 19.07
C ALA A 134 9.41 9.16 18.96
N GLY A 135 9.89 9.78 20.05
CA GLY A 135 11.24 10.31 20.15
C GLY A 135 12.33 9.23 19.98
N ARG A 136 12.07 7.98 20.36
CA ARG A 136 12.98 6.84 20.17
C ARG A 136 12.87 6.21 18.77
N ILE A 137 11.68 6.17 18.19
CA ILE A 137 11.42 5.51 16.89
C ILE A 137 11.72 6.44 15.70
N TYR A 138 11.33 7.70 15.81
CA TYR A 138 11.42 8.68 14.72
C TYR A 138 12.52 9.73 14.95
N GLY A 139 13.11 9.85 16.15
CA GLY A 139 14.16 10.83 16.43
C GLY A 139 13.74 12.26 16.05
N LYS A 140 14.61 12.99 15.32
CA LYS A 140 14.35 14.34 14.77
C LYS A 140 13.28 14.38 13.65
N THR A 141 12.76 13.23 13.24
CA THR A 141 11.79 13.05 12.16
C THR A 141 10.36 12.92 12.68
N MET A 142 10.10 13.35 13.92
CA MET A 142 8.75 13.57 14.46
C MET A 142 7.94 14.44 13.48
N PRO A 143 6.84 13.95 12.92
CA PRO A 143 5.94 14.78 12.13
C PRO A 143 5.36 15.89 13.01
N SER A 144 5.35 17.13 12.52
CA SER A 144 4.83 18.30 13.24
C SER A 144 3.38 18.14 13.71
N MET A 145 2.62 17.24 13.09
CA MET A 145 1.23 16.92 13.47
C MET A 145 1.08 16.23 14.84
N LEU A 146 2.18 15.97 15.57
CA LEU A 146 2.17 15.43 16.93
C LEU A 146 2.55 16.46 18.00
N LEU A 147 2.82 17.70 17.60
CA LEU A 147 3.22 18.80 18.50
C LEU A 147 2.05 19.74 18.85
N GLU A 148 0.84 19.43 18.41
CA GLU A 148 -0.40 20.16 18.74
C GLU A 148 -1.36 19.32 19.59
#